data_AF-A0A8J9SCH4-F1
#
_entry.id   AF-A0A8J9SCH4-F1
#
_cell.length_a   1.000
_cell.length_b   1.000
_cell.length_c   1.000
_cell.angle_alpha   90.00
_cell.angle_beta   90.00
_cell.angle_gamma   90.00
#
_symmetry.space_group_name_H-M   'P 1'
#
loop_
_entity.id
_entity.type
_entity.pdbx_description
1 polymer ?
#
loop_
_entity_poly.entity_id
_entity_poly.type
_entity_poly.pdbx_seq_one_letter_code
_entity_poly.pdbx_strand_id
1 'polypeptide(L)'
;NVNVRHYESLLEAELAALDGRRSIALKHYDISILLAGRQGFIQDQAMAHQKLGEFHLKSANMQDAEYHVGEAIKLYEEWGAFQKAHHIKVKHEKLLAPPSEILVAT
;
A
#
# COMPACT_ATOMS: atom_id res chain seq x y z
N ASN A 1 -8.62 -20.00 16.12
CA ASN A 1 -7.79 -19.98 14.90
C ASN A 1 -7.50 -18.52 14.58
N VAL A 2 -6.24 -18.10 14.61
CA VAL A 2 -5.85 -16.71 14.26
C VAL A 2 -6.34 -16.46 12.83
N ASN A 3 -7.07 -15.37 12.60
CA ASN A 3 -7.89 -15.20 11.43
C ASN A 3 -7.03 -14.84 10.20
N VAL A 4 -6.59 -15.88 9.46
CA VAL A 4 -5.68 -15.82 8.31
C VAL A 4 -6.31 -15.34 6.99
N ARG A 5 -7.60 -14.99 6.99
CA ARG A 5 -8.34 -14.64 5.77
C ARG A 5 -7.78 -13.42 5.03
N HIS A 6 -7.20 -12.47 5.76
CA HIS A 6 -6.57 -11.30 5.15
C HIS A 6 -5.31 -11.69 4.37
N TYR A 7 -4.51 -12.65 4.86
CA TYR A 7 -3.36 -13.17 4.11
C TYR A 7 -3.79 -13.93 2.86
N GLU A 8 -4.84 -14.75 2.93
CA GLU A 8 -5.40 -15.43 1.77
C GLU A 8 -5.81 -14.42 0.69
N SER A 9 -6.55 -13.38 1.07
CA SER A 9 -6.93 -12.32 0.14
C SER A 9 -5.71 -11.59 -0.43
N LEU A 10 -4.67 -11.31 0.36
CA LEU A 10 -3.47 -10.67 -0.15
C LEU A 10 -2.73 -11.55 -1.18
N LEU A 11 -2.66 -12.85 -0.94
CA LEU A 11 -2.04 -13.81 -1.87
C LEU A 11 -2.84 -13.90 -3.18
N GLU A 12 -4.17 -13.96 -3.09
CA GLU A 12 -5.05 -13.94 -4.27
C GLU A 12 -4.89 -12.65 -5.07
N ALA A 13 -4.69 -11.51 -4.39
CA ALA A 13 -4.44 -10.23 -5.04
C ALA A 13 -3.14 -10.23 -5.85
N GLU A 14 -2.03 -10.67 -5.24
CA GLU A 14 -0.73 -10.75 -5.91
C GLU A 14 -0.75 -11.75 -7.07
N LEU A 15 -1.41 -12.89 -6.91
CA LEU A 15 -1.57 -13.89 -7.98
C LEU A 15 -2.36 -13.30 -9.16
N ALA A 16 -3.49 -12.66 -8.89
CA ALA A 16 -4.29 -12.01 -9.93
C ALA A 16 -3.52 -10.87 -10.61
N ALA A 17 -2.68 -10.14 -9.88
CA ALA A 17 -1.82 -9.10 -10.44
C ALA A 17 -0.77 -9.68 -11.41
N LEU A 18 -0.16 -10.81 -11.06
CA LEU A 18 0.78 -11.53 -11.93
C LEU A 18 0.10 -12.08 -13.19
N ASP A 19 -1.15 -12.55 -13.05
CA ASP A 19 -1.97 -13.04 -14.17
C ASP A 19 -2.55 -11.92 -15.04
N GLY A 20 -2.27 -10.64 -14.75
CA GLY A 20 -2.82 -9.49 -15.47
C GLY A 20 -4.31 -9.23 -15.21
N ARG A 21 -4.93 -9.91 -14.24
CA ARG A 21 -6.35 -9.79 -13.89
C ARG A 21 -6.58 -8.63 -12.93
N ARG A 22 -6.39 -7.41 -13.43
CA ARG A 22 -6.41 -6.17 -12.63
C ARG A 22 -7.63 -5.99 -11.73
N SER A 23 -8.85 -6.21 -12.24
CA SER A 23 -10.07 -6.00 -11.46
C SER A 23 -10.18 -6.97 -10.27
N ILE A 24 -9.73 -8.20 -10.44
CA ILE A 24 -9.68 -9.21 -9.39
C ILE A 24 -8.61 -8.83 -8.36
N ALA A 25 -7.42 -8.44 -8.81
CA ALA A 25 -6.35 -8.01 -7.92
C ALA A 25 -6.79 -6.88 -6.98
N LEU A 26 -7.37 -5.81 -7.54
CA LEU A 26 -7.88 -4.66 -6.76
C LEU A 26 -8.91 -5.10 -5.71
N LYS A 27 -9.89 -5.92 -6.10
CA LYS A 27 -10.91 -6.43 -5.19
C LYS A 27 -10.29 -7.19 -4.00
N HIS A 28 -9.30 -8.04 -4.25
CA HIS A 28 -8.67 -8.83 -3.19
C HIS A 28 -7.75 -7.99 -2.29
N TYR A 29 -7.08 -6.95 -2.84
CA TYR A 29 -6.37 -5.98 -2.00
C TYR A 29 -7.32 -5.24 -1.05
N ASP A 30 -8.46 -4.74 -1.54
CA ASP A 30 -9.46 -4.05 -0.71
C ASP A 30 -9.99 -4.95 0.41
N ILE A 31 -10.27 -6.22 0.09
CA ILE A 31 -10.72 -7.22 1.08
C ILE A 31 -9.63 -7.44 2.14
N SER A 32 -8.37 -7.59 1.72
CA SER A 32 -7.23 -7.77 2.65
C SER A 32 -7.11 -6.59 3.61
N ILE A 33 -7.13 -5.36 3.09
CA ILE A 33 -7.05 -4.13 3.88
C ILE A 33 -8.19 -4.07 4.90
N LEU A 34 -9.43 -4.30 4.45
CA LEU A 34 -10.61 -4.25 5.30
C LEU A 34 -10.56 -5.31 6.41
N LEU A 35 -10.18 -6.54 6.08
CA LEU A 35 -10.13 -7.65 7.04
C LEU A 35 -9.03 -7.44 8.09
N ALA A 36 -7.84 -7.00 7.67
CA ALA A 36 -6.73 -6.72 8.58
C ALA A 36 -7.09 -5.56 9.53
N GLY A 37 -7.62 -4.46 9.00
CA GLY A 37 -8.03 -3.30 9.80
C GLY A 37 -9.13 -3.63 10.82
N ARG A 38 -10.17 -4.37 10.42
CA ARG A 38 -11.25 -4.79 11.34
C ARG A 38 -10.78 -5.65 12.51
N GLN A 39 -9.67 -6.34 12.35
CA GLN A 39 -9.13 -7.27 13.34
C GLN A 39 -7.98 -6.67 14.14
N GLY A 40 -7.62 -5.41 13.88
CA GLY A 40 -6.51 -4.72 14.54
C GLY A 40 -5.13 -5.22 14.12
N PHE A 41 -5.02 -5.91 12.97
CA PHE A 41 -3.76 -6.36 12.42
C PHE A 41 -3.08 -5.23 11.64
N ILE A 42 -2.60 -4.21 12.37
CA ILE A 42 -2.04 -2.97 11.80
C ILE A 42 -0.89 -3.26 10.83
N GLN A 43 0.02 -4.18 11.19
CA GLN A 43 1.14 -4.57 10.33
C GLN A 43 0.69 -5.20 9.00
N ASP A 44 -0.40 -5.96 9.01
CA ASP A 44 -0.90 -6.67 7.84
C ASP A 44 -1.72 -5.74 6.95
N GLN A 45 -2.46 -4.81 7.57
CA GLN A 45 -3.09 -3.70 6.86
C GLN A 45 -2.03 -2.85 6.17
N ALA A 46 -0.95 -2.48 6.87
CA ALA A 46 0.18 -1.73 6.30
C ALA A 46 0.79 -2.45 5.09
N MET A 47 0.99 -3.77 5.21
CA MET A 47 1.53 -4.60 4.13
C MET A 47 0.60 -4.62 2.90
N ALA A 48 -0.72 -4.76 3.11
CA ALA A 48 -1.69 -4.76 2.03
C ALA A 48 -1.73 -3.41 1.30
N HIS A 49 -1.68 -2.29 2.04
CA HIS A 49 -1.53 -0.95 1.46
C HIS A 49 -0.22 -0.81 0.67
N GLN A 50 0.92 -1.28 1.21
CA GLN A 50 2.20 -1.22 0.51
C GLN A 50 2.11 -1.94 -0.85
N LYS A 51 1.54 -3.14 -0.86
CA LYS A 51 1.40 -3.97 -2.06
C LYS A 51 0.47 -3.36 -3.10
N LEU A 52 -0.67 -2.84 -2.67
CA LEU A 52 -1.60 -2.13 -3.55
C LEU A 52 -0.95 -0.87 -4.15
N GLY A 53 -0.21 -0.10 -3.35
CA GLY A 53 0.55 1.06 -3.85
C GLY A 53 1.59 0.68 -4.91
N GLU A 54 2.36 -0.39 -4.67
CA GLU A 54 3.31 -0.93 -5.66
C GLU A 54 2.60 -1.42 -6.94
N PHE A 55 1.40 -1.98 -6.83
CA PHE A 55 0.58 -2.39 -7.96
C PHE A 55 0.09 -1.21 -8.80
N HIS A 56 -0.38 -0.14 -8.14
CA HIS A 56 -0.78 1.10 -8.81
C HIS A 56 0.39 1.80 -9.51
N LEU A 57 1.58 1.76 -8.90
CA LEU A 57 2.80 2.31 -9.49
C LEU A 57 3.18 1.58 -10.79
N LYS A 58 3.14 0.24 -10.80
CA LYS A 58 3.34 -0.57 -12.02
C LYS A 58 2.29 -0.28 -13.10
N SER A 59 1.10 0.13 -12.67
CA SER A 59 -0.05 0.47 -13.50
C SER A 59 -0.09 1.93 -13.97
N ALA A 60 0.95 2.73 -13.68
CA ALA A 60 1.06 4.17 -13.96
C ALA A 60 -0.05 5.04 -13.32
N ASN A 61 -0.69 4.56 -12.25
CA ASN A 61 -1.70 5.31 -11.50
C ASN A 61 -1.05 5.93 -10.26
N MET A 62 -0.46 7.11 -10.44
CA MET A 62 0.38 7.74 -9.41
C MET A 62 -0.41 8.20 -8.18
N GLN A 63 -1.63 8.71 -8.35
CA GLN A 63 -2.44 9.24 -7.25
C GLN A 63 -2.81 8.14 -6.24
N ASP A 64 -3.31 7.01 -6.74
CA ASP A 64 -3.63 5.87 -5.88
C ASP A 64 -2.35 5.24 -5.29
N ALA A 65 -1.25 5.21 -6.07
CA ALA A 65 0.02 4.73 -5.56
C ALA A 65 0.53 5.57 -4.38
N GLU A 66 0.49 6.90 -4.51
CA GLU A 66 0.89 7.84 -3.45
C GLU A 66 0.04 7.64 -2.20
N TYR A 67 -1.29 7.59 -2.35
CA TYR A 67 -2.22 7.37 -1.25
C TYR A 67 -1.91 6.07 -0.49
N HIS A 68 -1.83 4.94 -1.20
CA HIS A 68 -1.62 3.65 -0.55
C HIS A 68 -0.21 3.50 0.06
N VAL A 69 0.82 4.05 -0.58
CA VAL A 69 2.18 4.08 0.01
C VAL A 69 2.21 4.96 1.27
N GLY A 70 1.53 6.11 1.26
CA GLY A 70 1.40 7.00 2.42
C GLY A 70 0.69 6.33 3.60
N GLU A 71 -0.43 5.65 3.35
CA GLU A 71 -1.15 4.90 4.39
C GLU A 71 -0.30 3.73 4.95
N ALA A 72 0.44 3.01 4.11
CA ALA A 72 1.35 1.97 4.57
C ALA A 72 2.41 2.51 5.52
N ILE A 73 3.02 3.65 5.19
CA ILE A 73 4.00 4.33 6.03
C ILE A 73 3.39 4.69 7.38
N LYS A 74 2.23 5.35 7.39
CA LYS A 74 1.53 5.77 8.60
C LYS A 74 1.24 4.59 9.52
N LEU A 75 0.71 3.49 8.98
CA LEU A 75 0.41 2.28 9.74
C LEU A 75 1.67 1.60 10.29
N TYR A 76 2.77 1.58 9.51
CA TYR A 76 4.05 1.08 10.02
C TYR A 76 4.63 1.95 11.14
N GLU A 77 4.45 3.27 11.09
CA GLU A 77 4.85 4.18 12.17
C GLU A 77 3.98 3.98 13.42
N GLU A 78 2.66 3.84 13.26
CA GLU A 78 1.72 3.56 14.35
C GLU A 78 2.04 2.24 15.05
N TRP A 79 2.42 1.21 14.29
CA TRP A 79 2.87 -0.06 14.83
C TRP A 79 4.27 -0.01 15.50
N GLY A 80 5.05 1.05 15.24
CA GLY A 80 6.41 1.23 15.77
C GLY A 80 7.55 0.72 14.87
N ALA A 81 7.25 0.28 13.64
CA ALA A 81 8.22 -0.17 12.65
C ALA A 81 8.84 0.99 11.86
N PHE A 82 9.44 1.96 12.56
CA PHE A 82 9.99 3.19 11.96
C PHE A 82 11.04 2.93 10.87
N GLN A 83 11.90 1.93 11.04
CA GLN A 83 12.90 1.58 10.01
C GLN A 83 12.25 1.08 8.72
N LYS A 84 11.15 0.32 8.83
CA LYS A 84 10.37 -0.14 7.67
C LYS A 84 9.68 1.03 6.99
N ALA A 85 9.04 1.91 7.76
CA ALA A 85 8.43 3.13 7.25
C ALA A 85 9.46 4.01 6.52
N HIS A 86 10.63 4.23 7.12
CA HIS A 86 11.72 4.99 6.51
C HIS A 86 12.22 4.34 5.21
N HIS A 87 12.41 3.02 5.19
CA HIS A 87 12.79 2.30 3.98
C HIS A 87 11.78 2.51 2.83
N ILE A 88 10.49 2.45 3.13
CA ILE A 88 9.43 2.70 2.14
C ILE A 88 9.46 4.15 1.67
N LYS A 89 9.61 5.12 2.58
CA LYS A 89 9.75 6.55 2.24
C LYS A 89 10.91 6.78 1.26
N VAL A 90 12.09 6.24 1.55
CA VAL A 90 13.27 6.39 0.70
C VAL A 90 13.06 5.71 -0.66
N LYS A 91 12.49 4.51 -0.69
CA LYS A 91 12.20 3.78 -1.93
C LYS A 91 11.22 4.53 -2.85
N HIS A 92 10.27 5.25 -2.25
CA HIS A 92 9.20 5.96 -2.96
C HIS A 92 9.32 7.49 -2.88
N GLU A 93 10.52 8.02 -2.64
CA GLU A 93 10.76 9.46 -2.43
C GLU A 93 10.19 10.31 -3.58
N LYS A 94 10.39 9.90 -4.83
CA LYS A 94 9.88 10.60 -6.02
C LYS A 94 8.36 10.59 -6.14
N LEU A 95 7.70 9.58 -5.57
CA LEU A 95 6.25 9.45 -5.56
C LEU A 95 5.62 10.30 -4.46
N LEU A 96 6.31 10.44 -3.32
CA LEU A 96 5.85 11.15 -2.12
C LEU A 96 6.34 12.61 -2.07
N ALA A 97 7.21 13.01 -2.99
CA ALA A 97 7.66 14.39 -3.09
C ALA A 97 6.45 15.28 -3.41
N PRO A 98 6.22 16.37 -2.65
CA PRO A 98 5.18 17.31 -3.01
C PRO A 98 5.44 17.80 -4.44
N PRO A 99 4.38 18.04 -5.24
CA PRO A 99 4.53 18.66 -6.55
C PRO A 99 5.30 19.95 -6.31
N SER A 100 6.55 19.97 -6.80
CA SER A 100 7.51 21.05 -6.59
C SER A 100 6.79 22.39 -6.68
N GLU A 101 6.82 23.16 -5.59
CA GLU A 101 6.43 24.56 -5.60
C GLU A 101 7.04 25.17 -6.86
N ILE A 102 6.18 25.53 -7.82
CA ILE A 102 6.58 26.44 -8.87
C ILE A 102 6.97 27.68 -8.10
N LEU A 103 8.28 27.89 -7.93
CA LEU A 103 8.87 29.17 -7.61
C LEU A 103 8.36 30.13 -8.68
N VAL A 104 7.19 30.71 -8.45
CA VAL A 104 6.75 31.94 -9.11
C VAL A 104 7.66 33.01 -8.53
N ALA A 105 8.88 33.06 -9.05
CA ALA A 105 9.77 34.17 -8.88
C ALA A 105 9.09 35.39 -9.53
N THR A 106 8.63 36.26 -8.64
CA THR A 106 8.54 37.73 -8.73
C THR A 106 8.06 38.36 -10.04
#